data_AF-A0A7S1FNL8-F1
#
_entry.id   AF-A0A7S1FNL8-F1
#
_cell.length_a   1.000
_cell.length_b   1.000
_cell.length_c   1.000
_cell.angle_alpha   90.00
_cell.angle_beta   90.00
_cell.angle_gamma   90.00
#
_symmetry.space_group_name_H-M   'P 1'
#
loop_
_entity.id
_entity.type
_entity.pdbx_description
1 polymer ?
#
loop_
_entity_poly.entity_id
_entity_poly.type
_entity_poly.pdbx_seq_one_letter_code
_entity_poly.pdbx_strand_id
1 'polypeptide(L)'
;MDQDSSIRCNGTLCVADKNVRYQFPKGVTVGAINKSCTYGDATFSVDWDGTNCPSGIGAVTFGSGNVASGKSSSDSSISGGQENKARGTESSVSGGYSSISGGEINKARGTESSVSGGYGNDASGN
;
A
#
# COMPACT_ATOMS: atom_id res chain seq x y z
N MET A 1 -28.43 27.66 5.07
CA MET A 1 -27.06 27.25 4.70
C MET A 1 -26.89 25.86 5.29
N ASP A 2 -27.20 24.82 4.53
CA ASP A 2 -27.24 23.46 5.05
C ASP A 2 -25.82 22.90 5.08
N GLN A 3 -25.32 22.62 6.28
CA GLN A 3 -24.16 21.77 6.47
C GLN A 3 -24.62 20.32 6.31
N ASP A 4 -24.80 19.88 5.07
CA ASP A 4 -24.90 18.45 4.78
C ASP A 4 -23.51 17.84 4.96
N SER A 5 -23.25 17.37 6.18
CA SER A 5 -22.02 16.66 6.50
C SER A 5 -22.13 15.25 5.94
N SER A 6 -21.48 15.03 4.80
CA SER A 6 -21.40 13.74 4.13
C SER A 6 -20.66 12.67 4.97
N ILE A 7 -20.05 13.07 6.09
CA ILE A 7 -19.43 12.20 7.11
C ILE A 7 -20.01 12.58 8.47
N ARG A 8 -20.57 11.59 9.18
CA ARG A 8 -21.14 11.77 10.52
C ARG A 8 -20.28 11.05 11.55
N CYS A 9 -19.87 11.75 12.61
CA CYS A 9 -19.02 11.20 13.65
C CYS A 9 -19.77 11.06 14.99
N ASN A 10 -19.59 9.91 15.66
CA ASN A 10 -20.05 9.68 17.03
C ASN A 10 -18.87 9.09 17.84
N GLY A 11 -18.31 9.89 18.73
CA GLY A 11 -17.08 9.54 19.45
C GLY A 11 -15.92 9.35 18.48
N THR A 12 -15.33 8.14 18.47
CA THR A 12 -14.18 7.78 17.64
C THR A 12 -14.56 7.19 16.28
N LEU A 13 -15.86 7.04 15.98
CA LEU A 13 -16.33 6.45 14.74
C LEU A 13 -16.96 7.51 13.84
N CYS A 14 -16.37 7.73 12.68
CA CYS A 14 -16.94 8.54 11.61
C CYS A 14 -17.43 7.62 10.49
N VAL A 15 -18.69 7.78 10.09
CA VAL A 15 -19.33 6.99 9.03
C VAL A 15 -19.72 7.93 7.90
N ALA A 16 -19.27 7.60 6.69
CA ALA A 16 -19.68 8.27 5.48
C ALA A 16 -21.17 7.99 5.17
N ASP A 17 -21.87 8.97 4.60
CA ASP A 17 -23.23 8.79 4.10
C ASP A 17 -23.24 7.69 3.03
N LYS A 18 -24.17 6.75 3.16
CA LYS A 18 -24.29 5.60 2.25
C LYS A 18 -24.73 5.97 0.82
N ASN A 19 -25.27 7.17 0.62
CA ASN A 19 -25.81 7.62 -0.66
C ASN A 19 -24.83 8.49 -1.46
N VAL A 20 -23.63 8.77 -0.93
CA VAL A 20 -22.62 9.60 -1.62
C VAL A 20 -21.39 8.77 -1.98
N ARG A 21 -20.68 9.17 -3.04
CA ARG A 21 -19.40 8.58 -3.44
C ARG A 21 -18.27 9.55 -3.14
N TYR A 22 -17.13 9.00 -2.69
CA TYR A 22 -15.90 9.74 -2.49
C TYR A 22 -14.90 9.37 -3.57
N GLN A 23 -14.39 10.37 -4.28
CA GLN A 23 -13.36 10.20 -5.29
C GLN A 23 -12.07 10.83 -4.78
N PHE A 24 -11.00 10.04 -4.72
CA PHE A 24 -9.66 10.49 -4.36
C PHE A 24 -8.75 10.37 -5.59
N PRO A 25 -8.53 11.46 -6.35
CA PRO A 25 -7.85 11.38 -7.65
C PRO A 25 -6.37 10.98 -7.60
N LYS A 26 -5.73 11.00 -6.42
CA LYS A 26 -4.33 10.58 -6.22
C LYS A 26 -4.22 9.32 -5.37
N GLY A 27 -4.93 9.26 -4.25
CA GLY A 27 -4.79 8.14 -3.34
C GLY A 27 -5.25 8.47 -1.93
N VAL A 28 -5.18 7.45 -1.08
CA VAL A 28 -5.53 7.53 0.34
C VAL A 28 -4.35 6.97 1.13
N THR A 29 -3.82 7.79 2.04
CA THR A 29 -2.81 7.37 3.02
C THR A 29 -3.41 7.52 4.42
N VAL A 30 -3.33 6.47 5.22
CA VAL A 30 -3.90 6.38 6.56
C VAL A 30 -2.77 6.15 7.56
N GLY A 31 -2.70 6.97 8.61
CA GLY A 31 -1.67 6.87 9.64
C GLY A 31 -0.59 7.95 9.52
N ALA A 32 0.63 7.61 9.91
CA ALA A 32 1.80 8.47 9.81
C ALA A 32 2.26 8.61 8.35
N ILE A 33 2.73 9.82 7.99
CA ILE A 33 3.23 10.13 6.65
C ILE A 33 4.75 10.19 6.69
N ASN A 34 5.39 9.35 5.89
CA ASN A 34 6.81 9.41 5.58
C ASN A 34 7.11 10.58 4.62
N LYS A 35 7.66 11.67 5.14
CA LYS A 35 7.98 12.85 4.30
C LYS A 35 9.05 12.59 3.22
N SER A 36 9.81 11.50 3.32
CA SER A 36 10.75 11.08 2.28
C SER A 36 10.11 10.24 1.17
N CYS A 37 8.85 9.81 1.36
CA CYS A 37 8.09 9.08 0.38
C CYS A 37 7.29 10.03 -0.52
N THR A 38 7.11 9.65 -1.79
CA THR A 38 6.25 10.37 -2.73
C THR A 38 4.77 10.03 -2.59
N TYR A 39 4.43 8.86 -2.02
CA TYR A 39 3.08 8.31 -1.94
C TYR A 39 2.33 8.28 -3.28
N GLY A 40 3.06 8.20 -4.40
CA GLY A 40 2.54 7.94 -5.74
C GLY A 40 1.37 8.81 -6.22
N ASP A 41 0.82 8.45 -7.38
CA ASP A 41 -0.36 9.09 -7.97
C ASP A 41 -1.59 8.16 -7.98
N ALA A 42 -1.43 6.89 -7.59
CA ALA A 42 -2.52 5.92 -7.46
C ALA A 42 -2.25 4.99 -6.26
N THR A 43 -2.31 5.57 -5.06
CA THR A 43 -1.86 4.89 -3.83
C THR A 43 -3.00 4.60 -2.87
N PHE A 44 -3.04 3.39 -2.33
CA PHE A 44 -3.71 3.10 -1.06
C PHE A 44 -2.66 2.60 -0.07
N SER A 45 -2.43 3.37 1.01
CA SER A 45 -1.41 3.07 2.01
C SER A 45 -1.93 3.16 3.43
N VAL A 46 -1.84 2.09 4.22
CA VAL A 46 -2.00 2.17 5.68
C VAL A 46 -0.63 2.04 6.31
N ASP A 47 -0.17 3.14 6.90
CA ASP A 47 1.20 3.33 7.36
C ASP A 47 1.16 3.88 8.78
N TRP A 48 1.17 3.00 9.79
CA TRP A 48 1.01 3.43 11.17
C TRP A 48 2.29 4.12 11.72
N ASP A 49 3.47 3.68 11.29
CA ASP A 49 4.77 4.14 11.79
C ASP A 49 5.52 5.05 10.79
N GLY A 50 4.96 5.29 9.59
CA GLY A 50 5.50 6.22 8.61
C GLY A 50 6.70 5.64 7.87
N THR A 51 6.71 4.33 7.66
CA THR A 51 7.86 3.62 7.05
C THR A 51 7.50 3.00 5.70
N ASN A 52 6.22 2.88 5.35
CA ASN A 52 5.82 2.45 4.02
C ASN A 52 6.12 3.56 2.99
N CYS A 53 6.60 3.13 1.83
CA CYS A 53 7.12 4.00 0.79
C CYS A 53 6.57 3.67 -0.61
N PRO A 54 5.25 3.73 -0.86
CA PRO A 54 4.68 3.57 -2.20
C PRO A 54 5.05 4.74 -3.13
N SER A 55 5.21 4.47 -4.43
CA SER A 55 5.48 5.48 -5.45
C SER A 55 4.89 5.08 -6.80
N GLY A 56 4.66 6.08 -7.67
CA GLY A 56 4.01 5.88 -8.97
C GLY A 56 2.62 5.25 -8.83
N ILE A 57 2.40 4.12 -9.49
CA ILE A 57 1.18 3.30 -9.36
C ILE A 57 1.48 2.15 -8.38
N GLY A 58 1.83 2.50 -7.15
CA GLY A 58 2.22 1.55 -6.10
C GLY A 58 1.29 1.63 -4.90
N ALA A 59 0.87 0.49 -4.37
CA ALA A 59 0.03 0.42 -3.17
C ALA A 59 0.65 -0.48 -2.10
N VAL A 60 0.54 -0.06 -0.83
CA VAL A 60 0.99 -0.83 0.33
C VAL A 60 -0.16 -0.90 1.33
N THR A 61 -0.92 -1.99 1.35
CA THR A 61 -2.16 -2.03 2.13
C THR A 61 -1.92 -1.92 3.63
N PHE A 62 -0.89 -2.58 4.17
CA PHE A 62 -0.51 -2.53 5.59
C PHE A 62 1.01 -2.81 5.75
N GLY A 63 1.50 -2.80 7.00
CA GLY A 63 2.86 -3.20 7.33
C GLY A 63 3.79 -2.02 7.62
N SER A 64 5.10 -2.30 7.65
CA SER A 64 6.17 -1.36 7.96
C SER A 64 7.33 -1.52 6.96
N GLY A 65 7.93 -0.43 6.49
CA GLY A 65 9.14 -0.45 5.69
C GLY A 65 8.98 -0.99 4.27
N ASN A 66 7.76 -1.12 3.75
CA ASN A 66 7.52 -1.71 2.43
C ASN A 66 7.66 -0.67 1.31
N VAL A 67 8.12 -1.10 0.13
CA VAL A 67 8.27 -0.24 -1.06
C VAL A 67 7.61 -0.88 -2.28
N ALA A 68 6.47 -0.34 -2.69
CA ALA A 68 5.80 -0.64 -3.95
C ALA A 68 6.05 0.50 -4.94
N SER A 69 6.72 0.25 -6.07
CA SER A 69 7.15 1.31 -7.00
C SER A 69 6.78 1.02 -8.46
N GLY A 70 5.48 0.89 -8.73
CA GLY A 70 4.93 0.74 -10.07
C GLY A 70 5.17 1.99 -10.92
N LYS A 71 5.46 1.83 -12.21
CA LYS A 71 5.81 2.94 -13.12
C LYS A 71 4.72 3.13 -14.16
N SER A 72 4.39 4.38 -14.50
CA SER A 72 3.63 4.93 -15.66
C SER A 72 2.39 4.18 -16.21
N SER A 73 2.44 2.86 -16.38
CA SER A 73 1.37 1.99 -16.87
C SER A 73 1.34 0.62 -16.20
N SER A 74 2.11 0.41 -15.14
CA SER A 74 2.24 -0.87 -14.45
C SER A 74 2.14 -0.67 -12.95
N ASP A 75 1.21 -1.37 -12.33
CA ASP A 75 0.98 -1.34 -10.91
C ASP A 75 1.95 -2.26 -10.15
N SER A 76 2.10 -1.99 -8.86
CA SER A 76 2.76 -2.90 -7.93
C SER A 76 2.01 -2.88 -6.61
N SER A 77 1.90 -4.03 -5.97
CA SER A 77 1.14 -4.17 -4.73
C SER A 77 1.94 -4.90 -3.65
N ILE A 78 1.83 -4.40 -2.44
CA ILE A 78 2.25 -5.11 -1.24
C ILE A 78 1.07 -5.15 -0.28
N SER A 79 0.58 -6.33 0.09
CA SER A 79 -0.58 -6.42 0.99
C SER A 79 -0.21 -6.16 2.45
N GLY A 80 1.04 -6.37 2.86
CA GLY A 80 1.44 -6.28 4.26
C GLY A 80 2.92 -6.53 4.54
N GLY A 81 3.26 -6.61 5.82
CA GLY A 81 4.55 -7.10 6.28
C GLY A 81 5.64 -6.08 6.51
N GLN A 82 6.89 -6.53 6.56
CA GLN A 82 8.08 -5.78 6.92
C GLN A 82 9.13 -5.86 5.81
N GLU A 83 9.60 -4.69 5.37
CA GLU A 83 10.73 -4.52 4.45
C GLU A 83 10.59 -5.19 3.05
N ASN A 84 9.36 -5.35 2.56
CA ASN A 84 9.14 -5.94 1.23
C ASN A 84 9.37 -4.94 0.09
N LYS A 85 9.79 -5.43 -1.07
CA LYS A 85 10.03 -4.60 -2.28
C LYS A 85 9.36 -5.20 -3.52
N ALA A 86 8.32 -4.52 -4.02
CA ALA A 86 7.65 -4.81 -5.29
C ALA A 86 8.04 -3.71 -6.29
N ARG A 87 9.00 -4.00 -7.17
CA ARG A 87 9.59 -2.99 -8.09
C ARG A 87 9.44 -3.34 -9.57
N GLY A 88 8.97 -4.55 -9.88
CA GLY A 88 8.71 -5.00 -11.25
C GLY A 88 7.37 -4.49 -11.77
N THR A 89 7.23 -4.47 -13.09
CA THR A 89 5.92 -4.32 -13.75
C THR A 89 4.98 -5.42 -13.27
N GLU A 90 3.80 -5.03 -12.79
CA GLU A 90 2.75 -5.95 -12.33
C GLU A 90 3.22 -6.90 -11.20
N SER A 91 4.17 -6.42 -10.38
CA SER A 91 4.72 -7.21 -9.26
C SER A 91 3.80 -7.17 -8.05
N SER A 92 3.66 -8.31 -7.38
CA SER A 92 2.87 -8.44 -6.16
C SER A 92 3.63 -9.18 -5.06
N VAL A 93 3.62 -8.62 -3.85
CA VAL A 93 4.12 -9.29 -2.65
C VAL A 93 2.98 -9.38 -1.63
N SER A 94 2.65 -10.60 -1.21
CA SER A 94 1.51 -10.81 -0.30
C SER A 94 1.81 -10.44 1.17
N GLY A 95 3.08 -10.37 1.58
CA GLY A 95 3.50 -9.72 2.84
C GLY A 95 4.62 -10.42 3.63
N GLY A 96 4.66 -10.21 4.96
CA GLY A 96 5.64 -10.82 5.88
C GLY A 96 5.89 -10.10 7.23
N TYR A 97 5.61 -10.74 8.37
CA TYR A 97 5.56 -10.26 9.77
C TYR A 97 4.39 -9.33 10.20
N SER A 98 3.59 -9.91 11.12
CA SER A 98 2.44 -9.41 11.91
C SER A 98 1.01 -9.53 11.33
N SER A 99 0.81 -10.27 10.25
CA SER A 99 -0.48 -10.93 9.96
C SER A 99 -0.23 -12.29 9.31
N ILE A 100 -1.06 -13.27 9.67
CA ILE A 100 -0.94 -14.69 9.36
C ILE A 100 -0.91 -14.89 7.84
N SER A 101 0.29 -14.98 7.24
CA SER A 101 0.62 -15.66 5.97
C SER A 101 2.13 -15.70 5.61
N GLY A 102 3.02 -14.97 6.33
CA GLY A 102 4.47 -15.32 6.48
C GLY A 102 5.54 -14.53 5.69
N GLY A 103 6.78 -14.46 6.21
CA GLY A 103 8.02 -13.98 5.55
C GLY A 103 8.73 -12.72 6.09
N GLU A 104 9.99 -12.46 5.71
CA GLU A 104 10.81 -11.27 6.05
C GLU A 104 11.84 -11.02 4.92
N ILE A 105 12.05 -9.76 4.49
CA ILE A 105 13.00 -9.39 3.40
C ILE A 105 12.70 -10.10 2.07
N ASN A 106 11.50 -9.92 1.51
CA ASN A 106 11.15 -10.46 0.19
C ASN A 106 11.28 -9.41 -0.93
N LYS A 107 11.73 -9.84 -2.11
CA LYS A 107 11.90 -9.02 -3.32
C LYS A 107 11.19 -9.68 -4.51
N ALA A 108 10.29 -8.95 -5.15
CA ALA A 108 9.73 -9.30 -6.46
C ALA A 108 10.20 -8.25 -7.48
N ARG A 109 11.23 -8.61 -8.25
CA ARG A 109 11.96 -7.70 -9.17
C ARG A 109 11.62 -7.93 -10.64
N GLY A 110 11.20 -9.13 -11.01
CA GLY A 110 10.85 -9.47 -12.39
C GLY A 110 9.45 -9.01 -12.81
N THR A 111 9.23 -8.91 -14.11
CA THR A 111 7.89 -8.77 -14.69
C THR A 111 7.05 -9.99 -14.29
N GLU A 112 5.80 -9.78 -13.88
CA GLU A 112 4.87 -10.86 -13.45
C GLU A 112 5.39 -11.73 -12.26
N SER A 113 6.37 -11.25 -11.49
CA SER A 113 6.94 -12.02 -10.37
C SER A 113 6.09 -11.94 -9.10
N SER A 114 6.01 -13.05 -8.35
CA SER A 114 5.28 -13.15 -7.08
C SER A 114 6.15 -13.77 -5.99
N VAL A 115 6.04 -13.23 -4.76
CA VAL A 115 6.55 -13.87 -3.55
C VAL A 115 5.40 -14.00 -2.55
N SER A 116 5.03 -15.24 -2.23
CA SER A 116 3.94 -15.54 -1.31
C SER A 116 4.35 -15.49 0.17
N GLY A 117 5.66 -15.53 0.49
CA GLY A 117 6.20 -15.46 1.86
C GLY A 117 7.55 -16.17 2.02
N GLY A 118 8.14 -16.14 3.22
CA GLY A 118 9.47 -16.70 3.55
C GLY A 118 10.55 -15.64 3.85
N TYR A 119 11.75 -16.05 4.28
CA TYR A 119 12.87 -15.14 4.60
C TYR A 119 13.83 -14.98 3.41
N GLY A 120 14.03 -13.76 2.92
CA GLY A 120 15.08 -13.45 1.95
C GLY A 120 14.80 -13.85 0.50
N ASN A 121 13.54 -14.03 0.08
CA ASN A 121 13.24 -14.47 -1.28
C ASN A 121 13.51 -13.35 -2.31
N ASP A 122 14.02 -13.72 -3.50
CA ASP A 122 14.19 -12.83 -4.65
C ASP A 122 13.59 -13.49 -5.90
N ALA A 123 12.45 -12.97 -6.37
CA ALA A 123 11.78 -13.39 -7.59
C ALA A 123 12.12 -12.42 -8.73
N SER A 124 13.00 -12.84 -9.64
CA SER A 124 13.55 -12.01 -10.72
C SER A 124 13.13 -12.50 -12.12
N GLY A 125 11.84 -12.83 -12.31
CA GLY A 125 11.29 -13.28 -13.60
C GLY A 125 11.80 -12.47 -14.81
N ASN A 126 12.06 -13.18 -15.92
CA ASN A 126 12.58 -12.61 -17.18
C ASN A 126 11.49 -11.89 -17.98
#